data_AF-A0AAT9S4V7-F1
#
_entry.id   AF-A0AAT9S4V7-F1
#
_cell.length_a   1.000
_cell.length_b   1.000
_cell.length_c   1.000
_cell.angle_alpha   90.00
_cell.angle_beta   90.00
_cell.angle_gamma   90.00
#
_symmetry.space_group_name_H-M   'P 1'
#
loop_
_entity.id
_entity.type
_entity.pdbx_description
1 polymer ?
#
loop_
_entity_poly.entity_id
_entity_poly.type
_entity_poly.pdbx_seq_one_letter_code
_entity_poly.pdbx_strand_id
1 'polypeptide(L)'
;MGKASRGKRERSREMAGQWTAAGAARTAHRLREQTQRSLTGNQWVQMTLASNINNVINELYAVLRNSNLADMADKPEDIERDAAWSMTLGKQGLRPPWPRAAGEAAAWQIREIQKLLRQAEVLVISPAAHAAVMAAAATLEPADISTLDRDRDILVPTGLLVLPEAVVVVNRTGSLSDIKVFGWQFITQHQILPTAQYAGVRVTTFMDRDGPVQPTGWRQAVSQARASGSPLPPLMPDGMYGMRGDACLAEESTETLADLSEFHRQMQRALTRASQWRAEAVPDTGEWGGGRVEDPYDDFTGRYMFAFWRLIAQGVTAVGPSPAASGVGAPLTGDGSAPRDPEVRVIRLAAPSPRASDPVGETKRVYHHRWPVRMHKVRQWYPSRKEHRVIWRGPYIKGPAEAPLMMGEKAYLVDS
;
A
#
# COMPACT_ATOMS: atom_id res chain seq x y z
N MET A 1 36.65 -7.21 6.20
CA MET A 1 35.37 -7.95 6.01
C MET A 1 34.78 -7.51 4.68
N GLY A 2 34.39 -8.32 3.69
CA GLY A 2 34.54 -9.75 3.44
C GLY A 2 34.15 -10.02 1.99
N LYS A 3 35.12 -10.39 1.14
CA LYS A 3 34.90 -10.78 -0.28
C LYS A 3 33.91 -11.95 -0.43
N ALA A 4 33.65 -12.70 0.64
CA ALA A 4 32.64 -13.75 0.73
C ALA A 4 31.18 -13.25 0.63
N SER A 5 30.91 -11.97 0.95
CA SER A 5 29.56 -11.37 0.85
C SER A 5 29.15 -11.10 -0.61
N ARG A 6 30.11 -10.65 -1.45
CA ARG A 6 29.89 -10.41 -2.88
C ARG A 6 29.52 -11.69 -3.63
N GLY A 7 30.18 -12.81 -3.33
CA GLY A 7 29.92 -14.11 -3.96
C GLY A 7 28.59 -14.77 -3.58
N LYS A 8 27.92 -14.31 -2.52
CA LYS A 8 26.54 -14.73 -2.17
C LYS A 8 25.51 -13.86 -2.89
N ARG A 9 25.86 -12.60 -3.19
CA ARG A 9 25.05 -11.59 -3.90
C ARG A 9 24.97 -11.87 -5.41
N GLU A 10 26.07 -12.29 -6.03
CA GLU A 10 26.08 -12.78 -7.42
C GLU A 10 25.26 -14.07 -7.55
N ARG A 11 25.48 -15.05 -6.66
CA ARG A 11 24.70 -16.29 -6.67
C ARG A 11 23.20 -16.09 -6.39
N SER A 12 22.81 -15.14 -5.53
CA SER A 12 21.39 -14.84 -5.29
C SER A 12 20.73 -14.07 -6.44
N ARG A 13 21.48 -13.26 -7.20
CA ARG A 13 21.00 -12.62 -8.44
C ARG A 13 20.97 -13.58 -9.62
N GLU A 14 21.89 -14.54 -9.69
CA GLU A 14 21.90 -15.61 -10.68
C GLU A 14 20.85 -16.69 -10.39
N MET A 15 20.54 -16.97 -9.11
CA MET A 15 19.48 -17.91 -8.72
C MET A 15 18.07 -17.30 -8.73
N ALA A 16 17.94 -15.98 -8.61
CA ALA A 16 16.69 -15.29 -8.87
C ALA A 16 16.47 -15.25 -10.39
N GLY A 17 15.93 -16.35 -10.94
CA GLY A 17 15.55 -16.42 -12.34
C GLY A 17 14.76 -15.17 -12.76
N GLN A 18 14.93 -14.75 -14.01
CA GLN A 18 14.23 -13.60 -14.58
C GLN A 18 12.76 -13.60 -14.17
N TRP A 19 12.26 -12.47 -13.66
CA TRP A 19 10.86 -12.36 -13.24
C TRP A 19 9.95 -12.80 -14.39
N THR A 20 9.05 -13.76 -14.11
CA THR A 20 8.02 -14.18 -15.05
C THR A 20 6.65 -14.03 -14.41
N ALA A 21 5.66 -13.61 -15.20
CA ALA A 21 4.28 -13.47 -14.73
C ALA A 21 3.71 -14.80 -14.20
N ALA A 22 3.99 -15.91 -14.89
CA ALA A 22 3.54 -17.23 -14.46
C ALA A 22 4.22 -17.69 -13.16
N GLY A 23 5.51 -17.38 -12.98
CA GLY A 23 6.23 -17.64 -11.72
C GLY A 23 5.65 -16.84 -10.56
N ALA A 24 5.44 -15.53 -10.76
CA ALA A 24 4.83 -14.64 -9.78
C ALA A 24 3.42 -15.10 -9.39
N ALA A 25 2.60 -15.49 -10.38
CA ALA A 25 1.25 -16.01 -10.15
C ALA A 25 1.25 -17.27 -9.27
N ARG A 26 2.08 -18.27 -9.59
CA ARG A 26 2.21 -19.49 -8.77
C ARG A 26 2.66 -19.20 -7.34
N THR A 27 3.62 -18.29 -7.18
CA THR A 27 4.08 -17.85 -5.86
C THR A 27 2.96 -17.17 -5.09
N ALA A 28 2.19 -16.29 -5.73
CA ALA A 28 1.07 -15.59 -5.10
C ALA A 28 -0.01 -16.56 -4.59
N HIS A 29 -0.43 -17.54 -5.40
CA HIS A 29 -1.38 -18.57 -4.98
C HIS A 29 -0.87 -19.38 -3.78
N ARG A 30 0.39 -19.83 -3.85
CA ARG A 30 1.02 -20.60 -2.77
C ARG A 30 1.08 -19.80 -1.46
N LEU A 31 1.50 -18.53 -1.53
CA LEU A 31 1.58 -17.65 -0.37
C LEU A 31 0.20 -17.44 0.26
N ARG A 32 -0.84 -17.17 -0.56
CA ARG A 32 -2.23 -17.02 -0.11
C ARG A 32 -2.73 -18.29 0.60
N GLU A 33 -2.56 -19.43 -0.04
CA GLU A 33 -3.03 -20.72 0.48
C GLU A 33 -2.34 -21.11 1.80
N GLN A 34 -1.02 -21.02 1.84
CA GLN A 34 -0.25 -21.33 3.05
C GLN A 34 -0.60 -20.38 4.20
N THR A 35 -0.75 -19.09 3.90
CA THR A 35 -1.17 -18.09 4.88
C THR A 35 -2.54 -18.42 5.44
N GLN A 36 -3.51 -18.73 4.58
CA GLN A 36 -4.87 -19.06 5.00
C GLN A 36 -4.90 -20.28 5.95
N ARG A 37 -4.08 -21.32 5.67
CA ARG A 37 -3.97 -22.50 6.53
C ARG A 37 -3.35 -22.17 7.90
N SER A 38 -2.30 -21.36 7.92
CA SER A 38 -1.56 -21.03 9.14
C SER A 38 -2.15 -19.90 9.97
N LEU A 39 -3.15 -19.17 9.46
CA LEU A 39 -3.78 -18.04 10.15
C LEU A 39 -4.85 -18.47 11.16
N THR A 40 -5.60 -19.53 10.85
CA THR A 40 -6.76 -19.95 11.64
C THR A 40 -6.33 -20.53 12.98
N GLY A 41 -6.80 -19.94 14.09
CA GLY A 41 -6.48 -20.42 15.44
C GLY A 41 -5.03 -20.19 15.88
N ASN A 42 -4.26 -19.38 15.13
CA ASN A 42 -2.86 -19.13 15.44
C ASN A 42 -2.73 -18.10 16.57
N GLN A 43 -2.37 -18.58 17.76
CA GLN A 43 -2.22 -17.74 18.95
C GLN A 43 -1.13 -16.69 18.80
N TRP A 44 -0.03 -16.98 18.09
CA TRP A 44 1.03 -16.01 17.85
C TRP A 44 0.54 -14.84 16.99
N VAL A 45 -0.25 -15.13 15.95
CA VAL A 45 -0.85 -14.07 15.13
C VAL A 45 -1.82 -13.23 15.96
N GLN A 46 -2.65 -13.88 16.78
CA GLN A 46 -3.58 -13.18 17.67
C GLN A 46 -2.88 -12.28 18.68
N MET A 47 -1.80 -12.75 19.31
CA MET A 47 -1.00 -11.98 20.26
C MET A 47 -0.33 -10.77 19.59
N THR A 48 0.28 -10.96 18.42
CA THR A 48 0.92 -9.86 17.68
C THR A 48 -0.10 -8.79 17.29
N LEU A 49 -1.23 -9.18 16.71
CA LEU A 49 -2.28 -8.22 16.32
C LEU A 49 -2.90 -7.52 17.54
N ALA A 50 -3.16 -8.25 18.63
CA ALA A 50 -3.68 -7.65 19.86
C ALA A 50 -2.69 -6.64 20.46
N SER A 51 -1.40 -6.95 20.46
CA SER A 51 -0.34 -6.02 20.90
C SER A 51 -0.33 -4.75 20.04
N ASN A 52 -0.32 -4.90 18.71
CA ASN A 52 -0.33 -3.76 17.78
C ASN A 52 -1.57 -2.88 17.96
N ILE A 53 -2.76 -3.47 18.04
CA ILE A 53 -4.01 -2.74 18.26
C ILE A 53 -3.97 -2.01 19.60
N ASN A 54 -3.54 -2.67 20.68
CA ASN A 54 -3.44 -2.04 21.99
C ASN A 54 -2.52 -0.81 21.96
N ASN A 55 -1.36 -0.92 21.30
CA ASN A 55 -0.41 0.19 21.17
C ASN A 55 -1.03 1.38 20.42
N VAL A 56 -1.63 1.12 19.25
CA VAL A 56 -2.27 2.18 18.43
C VAL A 56 -3.41 2.87 19.18
N ILE A 57 -4.26 2.10 19.87
CA ILE A 57 -5.39 2.64 20.62
C ILE A 57 -4.91 3.49 21.80
N ASN A 58 -3.89 3.03 22.55
CA ASN A 58 -3.37 3.80 23.67
C ASN A 58 -2.68 5.10 23.22
N GLU A 59 -1.99 5.08 22.08
CA GLU A 59 -1.39 6.28 21.49
C GLU A 59 -2.44 7.30 21.05
N LEU A 60 -3.47 6.85 20.33
CA LEU A 60 -4.58 7.71 19.94
C LEU A 60 -5.31 8.26 21.16
N TYR A 61 -5.63 7.40 22.12
CA TYR A 61 -6.28 7.82 23.37
C TYR A 61 -5.45 8.89 24.11
N ALA A 62 -4.13 8.70 24.22
CA ALA A 62 -3.25 9.70 24.84
C ALA A 62 -3.26 11.04 24.10
N VAL A 63 -3.27 11.04 22.76
CA VAL A 63 -3.39 12.27 21.97
C VAL A 63 -4.76 12.92 22.16
N LEU A 64 -5.85 12.16 22.08
CA LEU A 64 -7.21 12.68 22.17
C LEU A 64 -7.52 13.27 23.55
N ARG A 65 -6.97 12.70 24.63
CA ARG A 65 -7.06 13.26 25.99
C ARG A 65 -6.48 14.67 26.14
N ASN A 66 -5.58 15.06 25.24
CA ASN A 66 -4.93 16.37 25.24
C ASN A 66 -5.39 17.24 24.05
N SER A 67 -6.55 16.93 23.47
CA SER A 67 -7.14 17.65 22.33
C SER A 67 -8.39 18.41 22.74
N ASN A 68 -8.89 19.30 21.87
CA ASN A 68 -10.11 20.09 22.09
C ASN A 68 -11.38 19.24 22.27
N LEU A 69 -11.34 17.92 21.99
CA LEU A 69 -12.41 17.00 22.39
C LEU A 69 -12.60 16.95 23.91
N ALA A 70 -11.55 17.25 24.68
CA ALA A 70 -11.60 17.33 26.13
C ALA A 70 -12.52 18.44 26.65
N ASP A 71 -12.75 19.48 25.83
CA ASP A 71 -13.45 20.73 26.21
C ASP A 71 -14.94 20.74 25.83
N MET A 72 -15.51 19.63 25.35
CA MET A 72 -16.94 19.54 25.04
C MET A 72 -17.78 19.51 26.33
N ALA A 73 -18.67 20.50 26.50
CA ALA A 73 -19.39 20.80 27.75
C ALA A 73 -20.32 19.69 28.27
N ASP A 74 -20.65 18.69 27.45
CA ASP A 74 -21.54 17.55 27.81
C ASP A 74 -20.95 16.20 27.38
N LYS A 75 -19.62 16.04 27.50
CA LYS A 75 -18.97 14.83 27.00
C LYS A 75 -19.41 13.57 27.79
N PRO A 76 -19.82 12.49 27.10
CA PRO A 76 -19.94 11.17 27.72
C PRO A 76 -18.62 10.74 28.38
N GLU A 77 -18.71 10.01 29.50
CA GLU A 77 -17.54 9.34 30.07
C GLU A 77 -16.87 8.45 29.00
N ASP A 78 -15.54 8.46 28.96
CA ASP A 78 -14.70 7.68 28.03
C ASP A 78 -14.86 7.99 26.51
N ILE A 79 -15.44 9.13 26.12
CA ILE A 79 -15.58 9.49 24.70
C ILE A 79 -14.26 9.49 23.94
N GLU A 80 -13.14 9.85 24.57
CA GLU A 80 -11.82 9.84 23.93
C GLU A 80 -11.37 8.41 23.59
N ARG A 81 -11.79 7.43 24.40
CA ARG A 81 -11.47 6.01 24.17
C ARG A 81 -12.32 5.44 23.05
N ASP A 82 -13.61 5.73 23.06
CA ASP A 82 -14.50 5.38 21.96
C ASP A 82 -14.08 6.05 20.65
N ALA A 83 -13.60 7.30 20.71
CA ALA A 83 -13.04 8.00 19.57
C ALA A 83 -11.76 7.32 19.06
N ALA A 84 -10.86 6.89 19.94
CA ALA A 84 -9.68 6.12 19.55
C ALA A 84 -10.06 4.81 18.85
N TRP A 85 -11.06 4.07 19.37
CA TRP A 85 -11.59 2.86 18.73
C TRP A 85 -12.23 3.14 17.38
N SER A 86 -13.06 4.19 17.29
CA SER A 86 -13.71 4.59 16.04
C SER A 86 -12.68 5.04 14.98
N MET A 87 -11.67 5.83 15.38
CA MET A 87 -10.61 6.29 14.48
C MET A 87 -9.71 5.14 13.99
N THR A 88 -9.61 4.05 14.75
CA THR A 88 -8.82 2.87 14.38
C THR A 88 -9.67 1.82 13.66
N LEU A 89 -10.63 1.21 14.35
CA LEU A 89 -11.42 0.08 13.85
C LEU A 89 -12.66 0.53 13.07
N GLY A 90 -13.27 1.66 13.45
CA GLY A 90 -14.39 2.22 12.71
C GLY A 90 -14.02 2.59 11.27
N LYS A 91 -12.83 3.16 11.07
CA LYS A 91 -12.24 3.36 9.73
C LYS A 91 -11.94 2.06 8.99
N GLN A 92 -11.65 0.97 9.70
CA GLN A 92 -11.47 -0.36 9.11
C GLN A 92 -12.80 -1.11 8.86
N GLY A 93 -13.94 -0.47 9.17
CA GLY A 93 -15.28 -0.99 8.91
C GLY A 93 -15.86 -1.85 10.03
N LEU A 94 -15.29 -1.80 11.23
CA LEU A 94 -15.96 -2.36 12.41
C LEU A 94 -17.12 -1.44 12.78
N ARG A 95 -18.31 -2.02 12.93
CA ARG A 95 -19.50 -1.32 13.42
C ARG A 95 -19.49 -1.30 14.95
N PRO A 96 -19.90 -0.21 15.62
CA PRO A 96 -20.13 -0.22 17.06
C PRO A 96 -21.20 -1.27 17.47
N PRO A 97 -21.17 -1.82 18.70
CA PRO A 97 -20.33 -1.39 19.82
C PRO A 97 -18.85 -1.74 19.64
N TRP A 98 -17.97 -0.89 20.18
CA TRP A 98 -16.53 -1.07 20.09
C TRP A 98 -16.04 -2.23 20.98
N PRO A 99 -14.95 -2.91 20.62
CA PRO A 99 -14.38 -3.98 21.43
C PRO A 99 -13.92 -3.47 22.80
N ARG A 100 -14.06 -4.30 23.83
CA ARG A 100 -13.62 -3.94 25.20
C ARG A 100 -12.14 -4.21 25.42
N ALA A 101 -11.55 -5.09 24.62
CA ALA A 101 -10.16 -5.49 24.71
C ALA A 101 -9.53 -5.67 23.32
N ALA A 102 -8.21 -5.47 23.24
CA ALA A 102 -7.47 -5.63 21.99
C ALA A 102 -7.52 -7.07 21.43
N GLY A 103 -7.71 -8.08 22.28
CA GLY A 103 -7.90 -9.47 21.86
C GLY A 103 -9.18 -9.70 21.05
N GLU A 104 -10.28 -9.01 21.39
CA GLU A 104 -11.53 -9.06 20.63
C GLU A 104 -11.38 -8.40 19.25
N ALA A 105 -10.71 -7.25 19.23
CA ALA A 105 -10.38 -6.54 18.00
C ALA A 105 -9.46 -7.38 17.09
N ALA A 106 -8.43 -8.03 17.65
CA ALA A 106 -7.55 -8.92 16.91
C ALA A 106 -8.29 -10.11 16.33
N ALA A 107 -9.18 -10.75 17.11
CA ALA A 107 -10.01 -11.83 16.62
C ALA A 107 -10.93 -11.38 15.47
N TRP A 108 -11.47 -10.16 15.53
CA TRP A 108 -12.22 -9.57 14.42
C TRP A 108 -11.33 -9.34 13.19
N GLN A 109 -10.15 -8.73 13.33
CA GLN A 109 -9.23 -8.52 12.21
C GLN A 109 -8.84 -9.84 11.54
N ILE A 110 -8.54 -10.89 12.32
CA ILE A 110 -8.23 -12.23 11.79
C ILE A 110 -9.39 -12.76 10.92
N ARG A 111 -10.65 -12.63 11.37
CA ARG A 111 -11.81 -13.06 10.58
C ARG A 111 -11.92 -12.29 9.26
N GLU A 112 -11.69 -10.98 9.30
CA GLU A 112 -11.73 -10.14 8.10
C GLU A 112 -10.59 -10.47 7.13
N ILE A 113 -9.38 -10.72 7.64
CA ILE A 113 -8.23 -11.15 6.84
C ILE A 113 -8.48 -12.53 6.22
N GLN A 114 -9.05 -13.47 6.96
CA GLN A 114 -9.45 -14.77 6.41
C GLN A 114 -10.49 -14.61 5.30
N LYS A 115 -11.47 -13.71 5.47
CA LYS A 115 -12.47 -13.40 4.44
C LYS A 115 -11.80 -12.82 3.20
N LEU A 116 -10.88 -11.87 3.37
CA LEU A 116 -10.06 -11.30 2.30
C LEU A 116 -9.31 -12.40 1.54
N LEU A 117 -8.53 -13.24 2.21
CA LEU A 117 -7.71 -14.28 1.58
C LEU A 117 -8.56 -15.30 0.79
N ARG A 118 -9.79 -15.60 1.26
CA ARG A 118 -10.70 -16.50 0.55
C ARG A 118 -11.35 -15.86 -0.68
N GLN A 119 -11.68 -14.58 -0.61
CA GLN A 119 -12.55 -13.91 -1.61
C GLN A 119 -11.77 -13.07 -2.62
N ALA A 120 -10.51 -12.72 -2.32
CA ALA A 120 -9.74 -11.82 -3.15
C ALA A 120 -9.38 -12.42 -4.50
N GLU A 121 -9.60 -11.63 -5.55
CA GLU A 121 -8.90 -11.79 -6.81
C GLU A 121 -7.41 -11.55 -6.58
N VAL A 122 -6.56 -12.42 -7.14
CA VAL A 122 -5.11 -12.33 -6.97
C VAL A 122 -4.52 -11.53 -8.11
N LEU A 123 -3.72 -10.52 -7.77
CA LEU A 123 -3.03 -9.65 -8.71
C LEU A 123 -1.53 -9.73 -8.44
N VAL A 124 -0.75 -9.80 -9.52
CA VAL A 124 0.71 -9.70 -9.45
C VAL A 124 1.16 -8.53 -10.29
N ILE A 125 2.09 -7.72 -9.77
CA ILE A 125 2.61 -6.54 -10.47
C ILE A 125 4.03 -6.79 -10.96
N SER A 126 4.30 -6.40 -12.21
CA SER A 126 5.64 -6.50 -12.76
C SER A 126 6.59 -5.50 -12.07
N PRO A 127 7.91 -5.77 -12.03
CA PRO A 127 8.88 -4.84 -11.45
C PRO A 127 8.79 -3.42 -12.01
N ALA A 128 8.58 -3.28 -13.33
CA ALA A 128 8.48 -1.97 -13.97
C ALA A 128 7.20 -1.21 -13.57
N ALA A 129 6.05 -1.91 -13.49
CA ALA A 129 4.81 -1.30 -13.03
C ALA A 129 4.90 -0.92 -11.55
N HIS A 130 5.51 -1.78 -10.74
CA HIS A 130 5.75 -1.52 -9.32
C HIS A 130 6.60 -0.26 -9.13
N ALA A 131 7.69 -0.09 -9.88
CA ALA A 131 8.52 1.10 -9.83
C ALA A 131 7.75 2.39 -10.18
N ALA A 132 6.83 2.33 -11.15
CA ALA A 132 5.99 3.47 -11.50
C ALA A 132 5.00 3.83 -10.37
N VAL A 133 4.41 2.84 -9.70
CA VAL A 133 3.56 3.06 -8.52
C VAL A 133 4.38 3.69 -7.39
N MET A 134 5.60 3.20 -7.12
CA MET A 134 6.50 3.79 -6.12
C MET A 134 6.81 5.25 -6.43
N ALA A 135 7.16 5.56 -7.68
CA ALA A 135 7.43 6.93 -8.12
C ALA A 135 6.20 7.83 -7.99
N ALA A 136 5.00 7.32 -8.30
CA ALA A 136 3.74 8.03 -8.12
C ALA A 136 3.44 8.29 -6.63
N ALA A 137 3.57 7.27 -5.79
CA ALA A 137 3.31 7.34 -4.35
C ALA A 137 4.25 8.32 -3.64
N ALA A 138 5.47 8.49 -4.12
CA ALA A 138 6.42 9.48 -3.59
C ALA A 138 6.02 10.94 -3.84
N THR A 139 5.08 11.20 -4.76
CA THR A 139 4.60 12.55 -5.07
C THR A 139 3.33 12.93 -4.32
N LEU A 140 2.67 11.99 -3.65
CA LEU A 140 1.36 12.19 -3.02
C LEU A 140 1.48 12.86 -1.66
N GLU A 141 0.49 13.70 -1.37
CA GLU A 141 0.24 14.29 -0.05
C GLU A 141 -0.92 13.58 0.65
N PRO A 142 -1.03 13.63 1.98
CA PRO A 142 -2.09 12.97 2.73
C PRO A 142 -3.51 13.27 2.22
N ALA A 143 -3.80 14.53 1.89
CA ALA A 143 -5.12 14.92 1.43
C ALA A 143 -5.46 14.40 0.01
N ASP A 144 -4.47 14.13 -0.84
CA ASP A 144 -4.72 13.58 -2.19
C ASP A 144 -5.47 12.25 -2.12
N ILE A 145 -5.16 11.42 -1.12
CA ILE A 145 -5.76 10.11 -0.92
C ILE A 145 -7.28 10.21 -0.72
N SER A 146 -7.76 11.31 -0.12
CA SER A 146 -9.19 11.52 0.14
C SER A 146 -9.98 11.94 -1.11
N THR A 147 -9.31 12.05 -2.26
CA THR A 147 -9.96 12.21 -3.58
C THR A 147 -10.34 10.87 -4.23
N LEU A 148 -10.07 9.75 -3.54
CA LEU A 148 -10.39 8.40 -4.01
C LEU A 148 -11.89 8.20 -4.16
N ASP A 149 -12.31 7.75 -5.34
CA ASP A 149 -13.65 7.24 -5.60
C ASP A 149 -13.51 5.72 -5.78
N ARG A 150 -13.96 4.94 -4.81
CA ARG A 150 -13.76 3.48 -4.85
C ARG A 150 -14.49 2.83 -6.03
N ASP A 151 -15.65 3.36 -6.41
CA ASP A 151 -16.52 2.74 -7.42
C ASP A 151 -16.01 3.07 -8.84
N ARG A 152 -15.23 4.15 -8.99
CA ARG A 152 -14.61 4.55 -10.27
C ARG A 152 -13.14 4.18 -10.40
N ASP A 153 -12.39 4.21 -9.31
CA ASP A 153 -10.93 4.07 -9.34
C ASP A 153 -10.47 2.61 -9.17
N ILE A 154 -11.28 1.76 -8.52
CA ILE A 154 -10.87 0.42 -8.11
C ILE A 154 -11.58 -0.63 -8.98
N LEU A 155 -10.77 -1.44 -9.67
CA LEU A 155 -11.28 -2.45 -10.62
C LEU A 155 -12.14 -3.54 -9.98
N VAL A 156 -11.74 -3.99 -8.79
CA VAL A 156 -12.35 -5.14 -8.11
C VAL A 156 -12.63 -4.80 -6.65
N PRO A 157 -13.83 -5.10 -6.12
CA PRO A 157 -14.18 -4.74 -4.74
C PRO A 157 -13.34 -5.45 -3.67
N THR A 158 -12.76 -6.61 -4.00
CA THR A 158 -11.88 -7.36 -3.10
C THR A 158 -10.70 -7.92 -3.88
N GLY A 159 -9.48 -7.52 -3.53
CA GLY A 159 -8.27 -7.91 -4.26
C GLY A 159 -7.06 -8.11 -3.36
N LEU A 160 -6.07 -8.85 -3.89
CA LEU A 160 -4.81 -9.17 -3.23
C LEU A 160 -3.65 -8.95 -4.21
N LEU A 161 -2.91 -7.86 -4.03
CA LEU A 161 -1.76 -7.47 -4.84
C LEU A 161 -0.46 -7.98 -4.23
N VAL A 162 0.23 -8.87 -4.93
CA VAL A 162 1.54 -9.40 -4.54
C VAL A 162 2.65 -8.64 -5.26
N LEU A 163 3.58 -8.10 -4.46
CA LEU A 163 4.69 -7.31 -4.97
C LEU A 163 5.84 -8.20 -5.46
N PRO A 164 6.58 -7.78 -6.50
CA PRO A 164 7.75 -8.51 -6.99
C PRO A 164 8.83 -8.63 -5.92
N GLU A 165 9.04 -7.56 -5.14
CA GLU A 165 9.95 -7.49 -3.99
C GLU A 165 9.23 -6.81 -2.82
N ALA A 166 9.65 -7.09 -1.60
CA ALA A 166 9.08 -6.42 -0.42
C ALA A 166 9.58 -4.98 -0.36
N VAL A 167 8.68 -4.04 -0.03
CA VAL A 167 9.04 -2.64 0.19
C VAL A 167 9.42 -2.45 1.65
N VAL A 168 10.65 -2.01 1.91
CA VAL A 168 11.10 -1.71 3.27
C VAL A 168 10.70 -0.28 3.65
N VAL A 169 9.97 -0.16 4.74
CA VAL A 169 9.43 1.10 5.26
C VAL A 169 10.01 1.39 6.63
N VAL A 170 10.46 2.64 6.84
CA VAL A 170 10.81 3.18 8.15
C VAL A 170 9.57 3.89 8.67
N ASN A 171 8.93 3.34 9.69
CA ASN A 171 7.71 3.92 10.24
C ASN A 171 8.00 5.13 11.14
N ARG A 172 6.95 5.78 11.64
CA ARG A 172 7.07 6.96 12.53
C ARG A 172 7.84 6.73 13.83
N THR A 173 8.00 5.49 14.29
CA THR A 173 8.79 5.15 15.50
C THR A 173 10.25 4.86 15.17
N GLY A 174 10.65 4.97 13.89
CA GLY A 174 11.97 4.60 13.39
C GLY A 174 12.14 3.09 13.17
N SER A 175 11.09 2.30 13.42
CA SER A 175 11.12 0.84 13.26
C SER A 175 11.01 0.47 11.79
N LEU A 176 11.74 -0.57 11.39
CA LEU A 176 11.64 -1.14 10.05
C LEU A 176 10.48 -2.13 10.00
N SER A 177 9.69 -2.03 8.94
CA SER A 177 8.76 -3.07 8.47
C SER A 177 9.04 -3.34 6.99
N ASP A 178 8.56 -4.47 6.48
CA ASP A 178 8.52 -4.74 5.06
C ASP A 178 7.10 -5.10 4.61
N ILE A 179 6.70 -4.61 3.45
CA ILE A 179 5.38 -4.89 2.88
C ILE A 179 5.58 -5.71 1.62
N LYS A 180 5.04 -6.94 1.61
CA LYS A 180 5.10 -7.86 0.48
C LYS A 180 3.79 -7.97 -0.28
N VAL A 181 2.66 -7.82 0.42
CA VAL A 181 1.32 -7.95 -0.17
C VAL A 181 0.40 -6.87 0.39
N PHE A 182 -0.42 -6.32 -0.49
CA PHE A 182 -1.57 -5.48 -0.12
C PHE A 182 -2.86 -6.24 -0.43
N GLY A 183 -3.74 -6.38 0.53
CA GLY A 183 -5.13 -6.79 0.30
C GLY A 183 -6.07 -5.61 0.47
N TRP A 184 -7.22 -5.64 -0.21
CA TRP A 184 -8.26 -4.64 0.03
C TRP A 184 -9.66 -5.21 -0.07
N GLN A 185 -10.60 -4.54 0.61
CA GLN A 185 -12.03 -4.82 0.60
C GLN A 185 -12.83 -3.52 0.65
N PHE A 186 -13.90 -3.42 -0.13
CA PHE A 186 -14.90 -2.36 0.06
C PHE A 186 -15.63 -2.56 1.39
N ILE A 187 -15.78 -1.47 2.13
CA ILE A 187 -16.39 -1.45 3.46
C ILE A 187 -17.26 -0.21 3.65
N THR A 188 -18.05 -0.20 4.72
CA THR A 188 -18.64 1.02 5.26
C THR A 188 -17.79 1.44 6.46
N GLN A 189 -17.22 2.64 6.44
CA GLN A 189 -16.54 3.19 7.61
C GLN A 189 -17.55 3.75 8.60
N HIS A 190 -17.23 3.65 9.88
CA HIS A 190 -18.08 4.12 10.98
C HIS A 190 -17.32 5.13 11.84
N GLN A 191 -17.82 6.37 11.89
CA GLN A 191 -17.31 7.43 12.76
C GLN A 191 -18.32 7.73 13.86
N ILE A 192 -17.83 8.17 15.03
CA ILE A 192 -18.68 8.61 16.14
C ILE A 192 -18.79 10.13 16.27
N LEU A 193 -17.83 10.87 15.69
CA LEU A 193 -17.76 12.33 15.77
C LEU A 193 -17.39 12.95 14.41
N PRO A 194 -18.40 13.47 13.66
CA PRO A 194 -19.82 13.23 13.86
C PRO A 194 -20.18 11.75 13.69
N THR A 195 -21.30 11.30 14.26
CA THR A 195 -21.81 9.96 13.99
C THR A 195 -22.19 9.87 12.51
N ALA A 196 -21.37 9.17 11.73
CA ALA A 196 -21.47 9.16 10.28
C ALA A 196 -20.96 7.85 9.69
N GLN A 197 -21.43 7.57 8.48
CA GLN A 197 -21.01 6.43 7.69
C GLN A 197 -20.51 6.89 6.32
N TYR A 198 -19.42 6.28 5.87
CA TYR A 198 -18.81 6.63 4.59
C TYR A 198 -18.51 5.36 3.79
N ALA A 199 -18.67 5.45 2.48
CA ALA A 199 -18.11 4.45 1.59
C ALA A 199 -16.58 4.48 1.71
N GLY A 200 -15.98 3.32 1.97
CA GLY A 200 -14.54 3.22 2.14
C GLY A 200 -13.95 1.94 1.61
N VAL A 201 -12.64 1.85 1.77
CA VAL A 201 -11.82 0.71 1.41
C VAL A 201 -10.95 0.38 2.62
N ARG A 202 -10.99 -0.87 3.06
CA ARG A 202 -10.05 -1.41 4.04
C ARG A 202 -8.88 -1.97 3.26
N VAL A 203 -7.67 -1.55 3.61
CA VAL A 203 -6.41 -2.10 3.10
C VAL A 203 -5.73 -2.89 4.19
N THR A 204 -5.31 -4.12 3.91
CA THR A 204 -4.52 -4.97 4.79
C THR A 204 -3.11 -5.09 4.22
N THR A 205 -2.09 -4.84 5.02
CA THR A 205 -0.69 -5.07 4.65
C THR A 205 -0.23 -6.42 5.20
N PHE A 206 0.58 -7.12 4.42
CA PHE A 206 1.27 -8.31 4.88
C PHE A 206 2.78 -8.16 4.66
N MET A 207 3.52 -8.45 5.72
CA MET A 207 4.96 -8.58 5.73
C MET A 207 5.37 -10.00 5.31
N ASP A 208 6.53 -10.14 4.67
CA ASP A 208 7.09 -11.46 4.39
C ASP A 208 7.76 -11.99 5.65
N ARG A 209 7.27 -13.11 6.19
CA ARG A 209 7.84 -13.71 7.40
C ARG A 209 9.35 -13.94 7.27
N ASP A 210 9.79 -14.33 6.08
CA ASP A 210 11.18 -14.62 5.74
C ASP A 210 11.81 -13.46 4.94
N GLY A 211 11.18 -12.28 4.99
CA GLY A 211 11.54 -11.06 4.28
C GLY A 211 12.85 -10.41 4.73
N PRO A 212 13.20 -9.26 4.16
CA PRO A 212 14.46 -8.58 4.40
C PRO A 212 14.59 -7.99 5.82
N VAL A 213 13.48 -7.73 6.51
CA VAL A 213 13.48 -7.14 7.86
C VAL A 213 13.38 -8.26 8.90
N GLN A 214 14.50 -8.55 9.57
CA GLN A 214 14.63 -9.70 10.48
C GLN A 214 15.27 -9.33 11.83
N PRO A 215 14.66 -8.41 12.61
CA PRO A 215 15.18 -8.06 13.92
C PRO A 215 15.26 -9.30 14.82
N THR A 216 16.14 -9.28 15.81
CA THR A 216 16.40 -10.44 16.68
C THR A 216 15.12 -10.93 17.37
N GLY A 217 14.27 -10.01 17.85
CA GLY A 217 12.98 -10.36 18.44
C GLY A 217 12.04 -11.08 17.47
N TRP A 218 12.00 -10.66 16.20
CA TRP A 218 11.20 -11.33 15.16
C TRP A 218 11.71 -12.75 14.89
N ARG A 219 13.01 -12.95 14.73
CA ARG A 219 13.60 -14.29 14.53
C ARG A 219 13.32 -15.22 15.71
N GLN A 220 13.38 -14.70 16.93
CA GLN A 220 13.02 -15.44 18.14
C GLN A 220 11.54 -15.83 18.13
N ALA A 221 10.63 -14.90 17.83
CA ALA A 221 9.19 -15.16 17.71
C ALA A 221 8.89 -16.23 16.65
N VAL A 222 9.49 -16.15 15.46
CA VAL A 222 9.35 -17.16 14.39
C VAL A 222 9.83 -18.54 14.87
N SER A 223 10.97 -18.59 15.56
CA SER A 223 11.52 -19.84 16.10
C SER A 223 10.61 -20.46 17.17
N GLN A 224 10.11 -19.65 18.11
CA GLN A 224 9.20 -20.08 19.18
C GLN A 224 7.84 -20.53 18.63
N ALA A 225 7.29 -19.80 17.65
CA ALA A 225 6.06 -20.18 16.95
C ALA A 225 6.19 -21.54 16.26
N ARG A 226 7.34 -21.79 15.62
CA ARG A 226 7.63 -23.09 15.02
C ARG A 226 7.77 -24.19 16.08
N ALA A 227 8.51 -23.92 17.15
CA ALA A 227 8.74 -24.90 18.23
C ALA A 227 7.46 -25.28 18.99
N SER A 228 6.50 -24.35 19.09
CA SER A 228 5.18 -24.58 19.71
C SER A 228 4.15 -25.24 18.79
N GLY A 229 4.55 -25.66 17.58
CA GLY A 229 3.64 -26.31 16.61
C GLY A 229 2.64 -25.37 15.93
N SER A 230 2.77 -24.06 16.13
CA SER A 230 1.91 -23.01 15.54
C SER A 230 2.74 -22.03 14.70
N PRO A 231 3.36 -22.48 13.60
CA PRO A 231 4.26 -21.63 12.81
C PRO A 231 3.52 -20.40 12.28
N LEU A 232 4.20 -19.25 12.28
CA LEU A 232 3.68 -18.03 11.68
C LEU A 232 3.43 -18.21 10.18
N PRO A 233 2.35 -17.63 9.63
CA PRO A 233 2.07 -17.68 8.20
C PRO A 233 3.21 -17.03 7.39
N PRO A 234 3.44 -17.45 6.13
CA PRO A 234 4.45 -16.82 5.29
C PRO A 234 4.12 -15.35 4.98
N LEU A 235 2.83 -15.00 4.85
CA LEU A 235 2.37 -13.61 4.87
C LEU A 235 1.84 -13.29 6.25
N MET A 236 2.64 -12.63 7.07
CA MET A 236 2.20 -12.19 8.39
C MET A 236 1.42 -10.87 8.24
N PRO A 237 0.17 -10.77 8.75
CA PRO A 237 -0.54 -9.50 8.74
C PRO A 237 0.20 -8.46 9.59
N ASP A 238 0.49 -7.30 8.98
CA ASP A 238 1.24 -6.21 9.61
C ASP A 238 0.28 -5.11 10.13
N GLY A 239 -0.68 -4.71 9.29
CA GLY A 239 -1.66 -3.70 9.65
C GLY A 239 -2.94 -3.73 8.82
N MET A 240 -3.97 -3.04 9.32
CA MET A 240 -5.18 -2.73 8.57
C MET A 240 -5.46 -1.23 8.62
N TYR A 241 -5.78 -0.67 7.47
CA TYR A 241 -5.97 0.76 7.27
C TYR A 241 -7.31 1.02 6.61
N GLY A 242 -7.97 2.10 7.01
CA GLY A 242 -9.21 2.55 6.40
C GLY A 242 -8.99 3.79 5.53
N MET A 243 -9.36 3.72 4.26
CA MET A 243 -9.35 4.85 3.33
C MET A 243 -10.79 5.22 2.96
N ARG A 244 -11.13 6.51 3.01
CA ARG A 244 -12.41 6.98 2.43
C ARG A 244 -12.37 6.77 0.92
N GLY A 245 -13.50 6.38 0.36
CA GLY A 245 -13.65 6.06 -1.06
C GLY A 245 -14.85 6.75 -1.69
N ASP A 246 -15.31 7.84 -1.11
CA ASP A 246 -16.48 8.63 -1.51
C ASP A 246 -16.10 9.96 -2.18
N ALA A 247 -14.84 10.11 -2.59
CA ALA A 247 -14.33 11.27 -3.30
C ALA A 247 -14.55 12.60 -2.55
N CYS A 248 -14.57 12.58 -1.21
CA CYS A 248 -15.02 13.72 -0.42
C CYS A 248 -14.24 15.02 -0.62
N LEU A 249 -12.98 14.96 -1.08
CA LEU A 249 -12.18 16.15 -1.39
C LEU A 249 -11.95 16.36 -2.90
N ALA A 250 -12.73 15.72 -3.78
CA ALA A 250 -12.51 15.80 -5.23
C ALA A 250 -12.67 17.22 -5.79
N GLU A 251 -13.59 18.01 -5.24
CA GLU A 251 -13.90 19.36 -5.71
C GLU A 251 -13.12 20.47 -4.98
N GLU A 252 -12.45 20.13 -3.88
CA GLU A 252 -11.77 21.10 -3.00
C GLU A 252 -10.66 21.88 -3.70
N SER A 253 -10.29 23.06 -3.21
CA SER A 253 -9.17 23.82 -3.81
C SER A 253 -7.81 23.17 -3.50
N THR A 254 -6.77 23.49 -4.28
CA THR A 254 -5.40 23.01 -3.99
C THR A 254 -4.86 23.55 -2.66
N GLU A 255 -5.26 24.77 -2.30
CA GLU A 255 -4.90 25.41 -1.01
C GLU A 255 -5.52 24.65 0.16
N THR A 256 -6.83 24.37 0.09
CA THR A 256 -7.54 23.59 1.11
C THR A 256 -6.94 22.19 1.30
N LEU A 257 -6.52 21.52 0.22
CA LEU A 257 -5.83 20.23 0.32
C LEU A 257 -4.46 20.35 1.01
N ALA A 258 -3.74 21.44 0.78
CA ALA A 258 -2.46 21.69 1.44
C ALA A 258 -2.66 21.90 2.95
N ASP A 259 -3.67 22.67 3.35
CA ASP A 259 -4.02 22.91 4.75
C ASP A 259 -4.42 21.60 5.46
N LEU A 260 -5.27 20.78 4.82
CA LEU A 260 -5.66 19.48 5.35
C LEU A 260 -4.48 18.52 5.48
N SER A 261 -3.54 18.57 4.53
CA SER A 261 -2.30 17.79 4.59
C SER A 261 -1.43 18.24 5.76
N GLU A 262 -1.30 19.54 6.01
CA GLU A 262 -0.54 20.04 7.16
C GLU A 262 -1.22 19.68 8.48
N PHE A 263 -2.55 19.76 8.57
CA PHE A 263 -3.30 19.29 9.74
C PHE A 263 -3.03 17.80 10.03
N HIS A 264 -3.05 16.96 8.98
CA HIS A 264 -2.69 15.55 9.12
C HIS A 264 -1.26 15.37 9.66
N ARG A 265 -0.28 16.11 9.12
CA ARG A 265 1.11 16.04 9.59
C ARG A 265 1.25 16.49 11.04
N GLN A 266 0.52 17.51 11.47
CA GLN A 266 0.49 17.95 12.86
C GLN A 266 -0.03 16.85 13.79
N MET A 267 -1.14 16.21 13.42
CA MET A 267 -1.69 15.06 14.16
C MET A 267 -0.66 13.92 14.24
N GLN A 268 0.00 13.59 13.13
CA GLN A 268 1.03 12.55 13.12
C GLN A 268 2.24 12.91 13.97
N ARG A 269 2.71 14.16 13.95
CA ARG A 269 3.76 14.62 14.87
C ARG A 269 3.37 14.45 16.34
N ALA A 270 2.10 14.72 16.69
CA ALA A 270 1.59 14.49 18.04
C ALA A 270 1.58 12.99 18.41
N LEU A 271 1.15 12.12 17.48
CA LEU A 271 1.20 10.67 17.66
C LEU A 271 2.64 10.15 17.80
N THR A 272 3.57 10.65 16.99
CA THR A 272 5.01 10.32 17.12
C THR A 272 5.51 10.65 18.52
N ARG A 273 5.20 11.82 19.05
CA ARG A 273 5.55 12.19 20.44
C ARG A 273 4.94 11.22 21.46
N ALA A 274 3.67 10.87 21.31
CA ALA A 274 3.01 9.90 22.20
C ALA A 274 3.63 8.50 22.13
N SER A 275 4.24 8.14 20.99
CA SER A 275 4.87 6.84 20.74
C SER A 275 6.37 6.76 21.08
N GLN A 276 6.98 7.85 21.58
CA GLN A 276 8.44 7.94 21.81
C GLN A 276 9.00 6.83 22.70
N TRP A 277 8.20 6.31 23.64
CA TRP A 277 8.61 5.21 24.51
C TRP A 277 8.89 3.89 23.74
N ARG A 278 8.40 3.76 22.50
CA ARG A 278 8.65 2.64 21.58
C ARG A 278 9.74 2.92 20.55
N ALA A 279 10.37 4.10 20.60
CA ALA A 279 11.38 4.45 19.62
C ALA A 279 12.61 3.54 19.79
N GLU A 280 12.76 2.58 18.88
CA GLU A 280 13.96 1.76 18.77
C GLU A 280 14.76 2.28 17.58
N ALA A 281 15.98 2.76 17.83
CA ALA A 281 16.92 3.04 16.77
C ALA A 281 17.27 1.72 16.09
N VAL A 282 16.76 1.50 14.88
CA VAL A 282 17.05 0.27 14.14
C VAL A 282 18.48 0.37 13.64
N PRO A 283 19.39 -0.55 14.05
CA PRO A 283 20.70 -0.62 13.46
C PRO A 283 20.56 -0.85 11.95
N ASP A 284 21.51 -0.33 11.17
CA ASP A 284 21.63 -0.57 9.72
C ASP A 284 22.01 -2.05 9.40
N THR A 285 21.31 -3.01 10.00
CA THR A 285 21.50 -4.44 9.79
C THR A 285 20.66 -4.90 8.61
N GLY A 286 21.20 -4.66 7.41
CA GLY A 286 20.70 -5.20 6.16
C GLY A 286 21.08 -4.34 4.95
N GLU A 287 22.07 -4.77 4.17
CA GLU A 287 22.39 -4.17 2.86
C GLU A 287 21.27 -4.49 1.84
N TRP A 288 20.14 -3.78 1.92
CA TRP A 288 19.15 -3.78 0.85
C TRP A 288 19.43 -2.64 -0.13
N GLY A 289 19.50 -2.96 -1.43
CA GLY A 289 19.96 -2.06 -2.50
C GLY A 289 18.86 -1.36 -3.30
N GLY A 290 17.64 -1.27 -2.77
CA GLY A 290 16.46 -0.71 -3.47
C GLY A 290 15.87 0.58 -2.86
N GLY A 291 16.52 1.16 -1.85
CA GLY A 291 16.16 2.46 -1.24
C GLY A 291 14.98 2.42 -0.26
N ARG A 292 15.21 2.73 1.02
CA ARG A 292 14.18 2.72 2.07
C ARG A 292 13.13 3.80 1.84
N VAL A 293 11.88 3.49 2.17
CA VAL A 293 10.81 4.50 2.19
C VAL A 293 10.70 5.05 3.61
N GLU A 294 11.00 6.33 3.75
CA GLU A 294 10.64 7.07 4.96
C GLU A 294 9.13 7.28 5.00
N ASP A 295 8.48 6.81 6.06
CA ASP A 295 7.04 6.99 6.30
C ASP A 295 6.79 7.65 7.66
N PRO A 296 7.23 8.90 7.86
CA PRO A 296 7.09 9.60 9.14
C PRO A 296 5.64 9.90 9.51
N TYR A 297 4.71 9.73 8.56
CA TYR A 297 3.29 10.05 8.71
C TYR A 297 2.39 8.80 8.69
N ASP A 298 2.96 7.59 8.64
CA ASP A 298 2.21 6.32 8.59
C ASP A 298 1.12 6.32 7.49
N ASP A 299 1.47 6.87 6.33
CA ASP A 299 0.56 7.08 5.19
C ASP A 299 1.01 6.39 3.91
N PHE A 300 2.17 5.71 3.92
CA PHE A 300 2.72 5.04 2.74
C PHE A 300 1.75 4.04 2.14
N THR A 301 1.09 3.23 2.97
CA THR A 301 0.08 2.26 2.52
C THR A 301 -1.04 2.95 1.72
N GLY A 302 -1.52 4.09 2.21
CA GLY A 302 -2.56 4.88 1.55
C GLY A 302 -2.06 5.47 0.22
N ARG A 303 -0.85 6.06 0.22
CA ARG A 303 -0.22 6.64 -0.98
C ARG A 303 0.02 5.58 -2.05
N TYR A 304 0.57 4.43 -1.67
CA TYR A 304 0.85 3.34 -2.59
C TYR A 304 -0.43 2.81 -3.25
N MET A 305 -1.45 2.48 -2.45
CA MET A 305 -2.69 1.92 -2.98
C MET A 305 -3.48 2.92 -3.81
N PHE A 306 -3.54 4.19 -3.39
CA PHE A 306 -4.13 5.26 -4.18
C PHE A 306 -3.43 5.40 -5.56
N ALA A 307 -2.09 5.46 -5.57
CA ALA A 307 -1.31 5.52 -6.79
C ALA A 307 -1.55 4.30 -7.69
N PHE A 308 -1.56 3.09 -7.11
CA PHE A 308 -1.82 1.85 -7.84
C PHE A 308 -3.18 1.88 -8.55
N TRP A 309 -4.27 2.16 -7.82
CA TRP A 309 -5.61 2.19 -8.40
C TRP A 309 -5.74 3.29 -9.45
N ARG A 310 -5.20 4.47 -9.21
CA ARG A 310 -5.28 5.57 -10.18
C ARG A 310 -4.47 5.34 -11.44
N LEU A 311 -3.26 4.76 -11.35
CA LEU A 311 -2.47 4.43 -12.54
C LEU A 311 -3.14 3.34 -13.39
N ILE A 312 -3.86 2.41 -12.75
CA ILE A 312 -4.73 1.46 -13.44
C ILE A 312 -5.90 2.19 -14.12
N ALA A 313 -6.65 3.00 -13.38
CA ALA A 313 -7.81 3.73 -13.91
C ALA A 313 -7.44 4.72 -15.03
N GLN A 314 -6.21 5.25 -15.02
CA GLN A 314 -5.67 6.11 -16.07
C GLN A 314 -5.21 5.33 -17.32
N GLY A 315 -5.11 4.00 -17.25
CA GLY A 315 -4.60 3.17 -18.33
C GLY A 315 -3.07 3.23 -18.50
N VAL A 316 -2.33 3.72 -17.49
CA VAL A 316 -0.86 3.70 -17.48
C VAL A 316 -0.33 2.28 -17.29
N THR A 317 -1.15 1.41 -16.70
CA THR A 317 -0.89 -0.02 -16.60
C THR A 317 -1.89 -0.82 -17.41
N ALA A 318 -1.45 -1.96 -17.93
CA ALA A 318 -2.29 -2.95 -18.58
C ALA A 318 -2.57 -4.10 -17.61
N VAL A 319 -3.83 -4.53 -17.58
CA VAL A 319 -4.31 -5.67 -16.80
C VAL A 319 -4.58 -6.78 -17.81
N GLY A 320 -3.84 -7.90 -17.70
CA GLY A 320 -4.06 -9.06 -18.55
C GLY A 320 -4.14 -10.34 -17.73
N PRO A 321 -4.82 -11.38 -18.25
CA PRO A 321 -4.75 -12.70 -17.63
C PRO A 321 -3.31 -13.20 -17.65
N SER A 322 -2.92 -13.96 -16.63
CA SER A 322 -1.63 -14.66 -16.66
C SER A 322 -1.60 -15.57 -17.90
N PRO A 323 -0.56 -15.49 -18.75
CA PRO A 323 -0.41 -16.43 -19.86
C PRO A 323 -0.09 -17.82 -19.28
N ALA A 324 -1.12 -18.56 -18.93
CA ALA A 324 -1.02 -20.00 -18.71
C ALA A 324 -0.81 -20.65 -20.08
N ALA A 325 0.35 -21.27 -20.25
CA ALA A 325 0.72 -22.26 -21.26
C ALA A 325 -0.27 -22.43 -22.43
N SER A 326 -0.23 -21.50 -23.39
CA SER A 326 -0.75 -21.75 -24.74
C SER A 326 0.17 -22.75 -25.42
N GLY A 327 0.02 -24.04 -25.10
CA GLY A 327 0.84 -25.12 -25.62
C GLY A 327 0.22 -26.48 -25.32
N VAL A 328 -0.24 -27.12 -26.39
CA VAL A 328 -0.80 -28.48 -26.51
C VAL A 328 -2.30 -28.58 -26.23
N GLY A 329 -3.07 -28.56 -27.32
CA GLY A 329 -4.46 -28.99 -27.31
C GLY A 329 -4.60 -30.49 -27.07
N ALA A 330 -5.60 -30.86 -26.29
CA ALA A 330 -6.21 -32.18 -26.28
C ALA A 330 -7.70 -32.00 -25.98
N PRO A 331 -8.62 -32.57 -26.77
CA PRO A 331 -10.05 -32.50 -26.48
C PRO A 331 -10.42 -33.72 -25.65
N LEU A 332 -10.75 -33.56 -24.36
CA LEU A 332 -11.39 -34.64 -23.61
C LEU A 332 -12.44 -34.09 -22.62
N THR A 333 -13.67 -34.45 -22.98
CA THR A 333 -14.89 -34.67 -22.19
C THR A 333 -14.70 -35.10 -20.73
N GLY A 334 -15.58 -34.62 -19.84
CA GLY A 334 -16.05 -35.38 -18.68
C GLY A 334 -15.73 -34.83 -17.29
N ASP A 335 -16.75 -34.19 -16.69
CA ASP A 335 -17.22 -34.29 -15.30
C ASP A 335 -16.37 -33.78 -14.09
N GLY A 336 -17.07 -33.18 -13.12
CA GLY A 336 -16.59 -32.93 -11.75
C GLY A 336 -15.95 -31.57 -11.49
N SER A 337 -16.74 -30.64 -10.94
CA SER A 337 -16.36 -29.29 -10.50
C SER A 337 -15.17 -29.26 -9.53
N ALA A 338 -13.95 -29.07 -10.04
CA ALA A 338 -12.88 -28.44 -9.28
C ALA A 338 -13.07 -26.91 -9.32
N PRO A 339 -12.99 -26.17 -8.19
CA PRO A 339 -12.99 -24.72 -8.24
C PRO A 339 -11.82 -24.28 -9.12
N ARG A 340 -12.11 -23.65 -10.26
CA ARG A 340 -11.08 -22.99 -11.07
C ARG A 340 -10.36 -22.01 -10.14
N ASP A 341 -9.06 -22.23 -9.93
CA ASP A 341 -8.22 -21.32 -9.16
C ASP A 341 -8.43 -19.92 -9.76
N PRO A 342 -8.81 -18.89 -8.95
CA PRO A 342 -9.17 -17.59 -9.50
C PRO A 342 -8.03 -17.07 -10.38
N GLU A 343 -8.41 -16.67 -11.59
CA GLU A 343 -7.52 -16.17 -12.62
C GLU A 343 -6.62 -15.06 -12.07
N VAL A 344 -5.29 -15.25 -12.08
CA VAL A 344 -4.36 -14.20 -11.66
C VAL A 344 -4.32 -13.11 -12.70
N ARG A 345 -4.59 -11.88 -12.28
CA ARG A 345 -4.38 -10.70 -13.11
C ARG A 345 -2.94 -10.23 -13.00
N VAL A 346 -2.30 -10.02 -14.15
CA VAL A 346 -0.93 -9.52 -14.24
C VAL A 346 -1.00 -8.04 -14.59
N ILE A 347 -0.46 -7.19 -13.71
CA ILE A 347 -0.34 -5.75 -13.90
C ILE A 347 1.03 -5.44 -14.51
N ARG A 348 1.03 -4.79 -15.67
CA ARG A 348 2.24 -4.38 -16.40
C ARG A 348 2.16 -2.90 -16.74
N LEU A 349 3.29 -2.26 -17.04
CA LEU A 349 3.25 -0.94 -17.68
C LEU A 349 2.61 -1.08 -19.06
N ALA A 350 1.69 -0.18 -19.39
CA ALA A 350 1.12 -0.11 -20.71
C ALA A 350 2.20 0.27 -21.72
N ALA A 351 2.15 -0.34 -22.91
CA ALA A 351 3.00 0.11 -24.01
C ALA A 351 2.58 1.54 -24.41
N PRO A 352 3.53 2.41 -24.80
CA PRO A 352 3.18 3.71 -25.35
C PRO A 352 2.23 3.53 -26.53
N SER A 353 1.03 4.12 -26.48
CA SER A 353 0.22 4.22 -27.69
C SER A 353 0.98 5.06 -28.73
N PRO A 354 0.98 4.67 -30.01
CA PRO A 354 1.51 5.53 -31.07
C PRO A 354 0.75 6.86 -31.00
N ARG A 355 1.48 7.96 -30.74
CA ARG A 355 0.89 9.30 -30.69
C ARG A 355 0.21 9.58 -32.03
N ALA A 356 -1.05 10.01 -31.99
CA ALA A 356 -1.66 10.69 -33.12
C ALA A 356 -0.79 11.89 -33.50
N SER A 357 -0.46 12.01 -34.78
CA SER A 357 0.22 13.16 -35.35
C SER A 357 -0.50 14.45 -34.94
N ASP A 358 0.26 15.42 -34.43
CA ASP A 358 -0.28 16.69 -33.96
C ASP A 358 -1.07 17.41 -35.08
N PRO A 359 -2.19 18.09 -34.75
CA PRO A 359 -2.93 18.89 -35.72
C PRO A 359 -2.06 20.04 -36.25
N VAL A 360 -2.07 20.21 -37.57
CA VAL A 360 -1.39 21.27 -38.31
C VAL A 360 -2.07 22.59 -37.98
N GLY A 361 -1.40 23.49 -37.25
CA GLY A 361 -1.92 24.86 -37.08
C GLY A 361 -1.37 25.72 -35.93
N GLU A 362 -0.81 25.14 -34.87
CA GLU A 362 -0.23 25.95 -33.78
C GLU A 362 1.25 26.24 -34.02
N THR A 363 1.66 27.51 -33.83
CA THR A 363 3.06 27.98 -33.80
C THR A 363 3.81 27.29 -32.66
N LYS A 364 4.25 26.06 -32.94
CA LYS A 364 5.03 25.23 -32.03
C LYS A 364 6.35 25.92 -31.73
N ARG A 365 6.63 26.13 -30.44
CA ARG A 365 7.99 26.34 -29.96
C ARG A 365 8.85 25.19 -30.50
N VAL A 366 9.79 25.52 -31.40
CA VAL A 366 10.76 24.57 -31.94
C VAL A 366 11.79 24.32 -30.85
N TYR A 367 11.77 23.11 -30.29
CA TYR A 367 12.75 22.70 -29.29
C TYR A 367 13.97 22.10 -29.99
N HIS A 368 15.17 22.61 -29.71
CA HIS A 368 16.42 22.10 -30.30
C HIS A 368 17.02 20.90 -29.54
N HIS A 369 16.44 20.53 -28.40
CA HIS A 369 16.92 19.46 -27.52
C HIS A 369 15.75 18.59 -27.09
N ARG A 370 16.04 17.35 -26.69
CA ARG A 370 15.10 16.48 -25.97
C ARG A 370 15.59 16.22 -24.55
N TRP A 371 14.69 16.04 -23.59
CA TRP A 371 15.06 15.80 -22.18
C TRP A 371 14.10 14.81 -21.51
N PRO A 372 14.58 14.05 -20.49
CA PRO A 372 13.72 13.19 -19.71
C PRO A 372 12.83 14.03 -18.80
N VAL A 373 11.52 13.81 -18.90
CA VAL A 373 10.53 14.36 -17.98
C VAL A 373 10.29 13.33 -16.88
N ARG A 374 10.57 13.71 -15.63
CA ARG A 374 10.24 12.90 -14.46
C ARG A 374 8.72 12.78 -14.30
N MET A 375 8.29 11.66 -13.73
CA MET A 375 6.92 11.47 -13.25
C MET A 375 6.51 12.66 -12.38
N HIS A 376 5.41 13.32 -12.68
CA HIS A 376 4.84 14.36 -11.82
C HIS A 376 3.32 14.23 -11.78
N LYS A 377 2.73 14.55 -10.62
CA LYS A 377 1.28 14.61 -10.45
C LYS A 377 0.73 15.93 -10.97
N VAL A 378 -0.46 15.89 -11.56
CA VAL A 378 -1.24 17.06 -11.94
C VAL A 378 -2.66 16.86 -11.47
N ARG A 379 -3.28 17.92 -10.98
CA ARG A 379 -4.71 17.93 -10.64
C ARG A 379 -5.50 18.47 -11.83
N GLN A 380 -6.02 17.57 -12.65
CA GLN A 380 -6.69 17.91 -13.90
C GLN A 380 -8.19 18.07 -13.70
N TRP A 381 -8.75 19.20 -14.15
CA TRP A 381 -10.19 19.43 -14.21
C TRP A 381 -10.82 18.61 -15.36
N TYR A 382 -11.93 17.94 -15.09
CA TYR A 382 -12.72 17.20 -16.08
C TYR A 382 -14.12 17.85 -16.21
N PRO A 383 -14.34 18.75 -17.19
CA PRO A 383 -15.59 19.51 -17.30
C PRO A 383 -16.85 18.65 -17.40
N SER A 384 -16.80 17.52 -18.11
CA SER A 384 -17.93 16.60 -18.25
C SER A 384 -18.35 15.94 -16.94
N ARG A 385 -17.43 15.87 -15.96
CA ARG A 385 -17.66 15.28 -14.64
C ARG A 385 -17.73 16.31 -13.53
N LYS A 386 -17.40 17.57 -13.83
CA LYS A 386 -17.29 18.67 -12.88
C LYS A 386 -16.42 18.35 -11.66
N GLU A 387 -15.33 17.61 -11.85
CA GLU A 387 -14.42 17.22 -10.76
C GLU A 387 -12.94 17.44 -11.13
N HIS A 388 -12.11 17.63 -10.12
CA HIS A 388 -10.65 17.58 -10.25
C HIS A 388 -10.15 16.17 -9.95
N ARG A 389 -9.20 15.65 -10.75
CA ARG A 389 -8.56 14.35 -10.51
C ARG A 389 -7.05 14.46 -10.50
N VAL A 390 -6.44 13.78 -9.54
CA VAL A 390 -5.01 13.51 -9.57
C VAL A 390 -4.72 12.50 -10.68
N ILE A 391 -3.83 12.89 -11.59
CA ILE A 391 -3.27 12.06 -12.66
C ILE A 391 -1.75 12.17 -12.63
N TRP A 392 -1.05 11.20 -13.20
CA TRP A 392 0.40 11.26 -13.37
C TRP A 392 0.78 11.40 -14.83
N ARG A 393 1.75 12.28 -15.09
CA ARG A 393 2.33 12.47 -16.42
C ARG A 393 3.78 11.97 -16.40
N GLY A 394 4.10 11.05 -17.31
CA GLY A 394 5.43 10.49 -17.53
C GLY A 394 5.73 9.20 -16.77
N PRO A 395 7.00 8.75 -16.74
CA PRO A 395 8.18 9.36 -17.37
C PRO A 395 8.15 9.29 -18.90
N TYR A 396 8.57 10.36 -19.60
CA TYR A 396 8.69 10.36 -21.06
C TYR A 396 9.81 11.30 -21.53
N ILE A 397 10.29 11.12 -22.75
CA ILE A 397 11.22 12.05 -23.39
C ILE A 397 10.41 13.13 -24.12
N LYS A 398 10.67 14.41 -23.79
CA LYS A 398 10.06 15.57 -24.46
C LYS A 398 11.06 16.22 -25.41
N GLY A 399 10.63 16.58 -26.63
CA GLY A 399 11.46 17.19 -27.67
C GLY A 399 11.36 16.43 -29.00
N PRO A 400 11.83 16.98 -30.14
CA PRO A 400 11.88 16.27 -31.42
C PRO A 400 12.70 14.98 -31.31
N ALA A 401 12.28 13.94 -32.04
CA ALA A 401 12.94 12.64 -32.01
C ALA A 401 14.44 12.73 -32.35
N GLU A 402 14.76 13.58 -33.33
CA GLU A 402 16.11 13.81 -33.86
C GLU A 402 16.96 14.80 -33.03
N ALA A 403 16.39 15.42 -31.99
CA ALA A 403 17.13 16.39 -31.18
C ALA A 403 18.05 15.70 -30.14
N PRO A 404 19.23 16.27 -29.80
CA PRO A 404 20.13 15.72 -28.78
C PRO A 404 19.47 15.54 -27.40
N LEU A 405 19.74 14.42 -26.72
CA LEU A 405 19.22 14.13 -25.38
C LEU A 405 20.05 14.82 -24.29
N MET A 406 19.43 15.75 -23.58
CA MET A 406 19.98 16.37 -22.38
C MET A 406 19.68 15.49 -21.16
N MET A 407 20.67 14.77 -20.66
CA MET A 407 20.60 14.07 -19.37
C MET A 407 20.92 15.06 -18.25
N GLY A 408 19.90 15.57 -17.56
CA GLY A 408 20.11 16.53 -16.48
C GLY A 408 20.53 15.86 -15.17
N GLU A 409 21.82 15.94 -14.83
CA GLU A 409 22.23 16.08 -13.43
C GLU A 409 22.22 17.58 -13.10
N LYS A 410 21.20 18.03 -12.36
CA LYS A 410 21.33 19.30 -11.64
C LYS A 410 22.09 19.01 -10.36
N ALA A 411 23.42 19.13 -10.39
CA ALA A 411 24.21 19.31 -9.19
C ALA A 411 23.84 20.68 -8.59
N TYR A 412 23.41 20.70 -7.33
CA TYR A 412 23.42 21.93 -6.56
C TYR A 412 24.87 22.17 -6.13
N LEU A 413 25.43 23.29 -6.55
CA LEU A 413 26.68 23.81 -6.01
C LEU A 413 26.40 24.16 -4.54
N VAL A 414 27.06 23.47 -3.62
CA VAL A 414 27.16 23.92 -2.23
C VAL A 414 28.33 24.90 -2.25
N ASP A 415 28.01 26.20 -2.20
CA ASP A 415 29.04 27.21 -1.99
C ASP A 415 29.70 26.97 -0.61
N SER A 416 31.03 27.02 -0.65
CA SER A 416 32.01 26.64 0.37
C SER A 416 31.90 27.34 1.71
#